data_AF-A0A6F8SW07-F1
#
_entry.id   AF-A0A6F8SW07-F1
#
_cell.length_a   1.000
_cell.length_b   1.000
_cell.length_c   1.000
_cell.angle_alpha   90.00
_cell.angle_beta   90.00
_cell.angle_gamma   90.00
#
_symmetry.space_group_name_H-M   'P 1'
#
loop_
_entity.id
_entity.type
_entity.pdbx_description
1 polymer ?
#
loop_
_entity_poly.entity_id
_entity_poly.type
_entity_poly.pdbx_seq_one_letter_code
_entity_poly.pdbx_strand_id
1 'polypeptide(L)'
;MIDAIVFVEDFTSFVGYLDANKPEALARDEEGNMTMPPVVVGFSRTPAAMKGNSLGAYCRFTDEQAAEWRNTPGVEILAEEIYTGKGTSDRVYQQIWDDPTKLAKYDTIWDRVWTFEDPETGETHTVEQPKFGMIAEEEFTS
;
A
#
# COMPACT_ATOMS: atom_id res chain seq x y z
N MET A 1 7.11 1.90 -15.72
CA MET A 1 6.80 2.19 -14.30
C MET A 1 5.31 2.29 -14.16
N ILE A 2 4.75 1.58 -13.18
CA ILE A 2 3.31 1.43 -12.96
C ILE A 2 3.04 1.81 -11.51
N ASP A 3 2.11 2.74 -11.31
CA ASP A 3 1.60 3.06 -9.99
C ASP A 3 0.36 2.19 -9.73
N ALA A 4 0.30 1.54 -8.58
CA ALA A 4 -0.75 0.58 -8.26
C ALA A 4 -1.17 0.66 -6.79
N ILE A 5 -2.43 0.33 -6.52
CA ILE A 5 -2.93 0.10 -5.16
C ILE A 5 -3.03 -1.41 -4.96
N VAL A 6 -2.17 -1.91 -4.09
CA VAL A 6 -2.13 -3.31 -3.69
C VAL A 6 -3.03 -3.50 -2.47
N PHE A 7 -3.79 -4.59 -2.47
CA PHE A 7 -4.56 -5.11 -1.36
C PHE A 7 -4.18 -6.56 -1.09
N VAL A 8 -4.02 -6.90 0.19
CA VAL A 8 -3.74 -8.25 0.67
C VAL A 8 -4.71 -8.53 1.81
N GLU A 9 -5.57 -9.53 1.63
CA GLU A 9 -6.60 -9.87 2.63
C GLU A 9 -6.01 -10.57 3.86
N ASP A 10 -5.02 -11.44 3.65
CA ASP A 10 -4.33 -12.22 4.69
C ASP A 10 -2.82 -12.02 4.62
N PHE A 11 -2.32 -11.10 5.44
CA PHE A 11 -0.92 -10.74 5.52
C PHE A 11 -0.05 -11.91 6.04
N THR A 12 -0.57 -12.72 6.96
CA THR A 12 0.19 -13.84 7.52
C THR A 12 0.47 -14.91 6.46
N SER A 13 -0.55 -15.32 5.71
CA SER A 13 -0.39 -16.27 4.60
C SER A 13 0.47 -15.69 3.49
N PHE A 14 0.33 -14.39 3.21
CA PHE A 14 1.14 -13.68 2.22
C PHE A 14 2.62 -13.66 2.59
N VAL A 15 2.97 -13.33 3.83
CA VAL A 15 4.35 -13.37 4.34
C VAL A 15 4.91 -14.79 4.26
N GLY A 16 4.13 -15.81 4.62
CA GLY A 16 4.55 -17.21 4.49
C GLY A 16 4.85 -17.61 3.04
N TYR A 17 4.06 -17.12 2.08
CA TYR A 17 4.35 -17.32 0.66
C TYR A 17 5.64 -16.62 0.22
N LEU A 18 5.84 -15.37 0.65
CA LEU A 18 7.05 -14.61 0.33
C LEU A 18 8.30 -15.27 0.93
N ASP A 19 8.28 -15.68 2.20
CA ASP A 19 9.45 -16.33 2.81
C ASP A 19 9.85 -17.63 2.09
N ALA A 20 8.85 -18.39 1.61
CA ALA A 20 9.10 -19.65 0.90
C ALA A 20 9.55 -19.49 -0.56
N ASN A 21 9.07 -18.46 -1.28
CA ASN A 21 9.26 -18.35 -2.74
C ASN A 21 10.11 -17.15 -3.15
N LYS A 22 10.14 -16.10 -2.33
CA LYS A 22 10.81 -14.81 -2.57
C LYS A 22 11.35 -14.21 -1.26
N PRO A 23 12.27 -14.91 -0.57
CA PRO A 23 12.80 -14.46 0.73
C PRO A 23 13.49 -13.09 0.66
N GLU A 24 13.90 -12.64 -0.52
CA GLU A 24 14.47 -11.32 -0.81
C GLU A 24 13.45 -10.17 -0.79
N ALA A 25 12.16 -10.48 -0.92
CA ALA A 25 11.08 -9.50 -0.81
C ALA A 25 10.76 -9.14 0.65
N LEU A 26 11.41 -9.80 1.62
CA LEU A 26 11.26 -9.58 3.05
C LEU A 26 12.55 -9.02 3.65
N ALA A 27 12.43 -8.01 4.50
CA ALA A 27 13.57 -7.48 5.24
C ALA A 27 14.12 -8.54 6.20
N ARG A 28 15.45 -8.63 6.24
CA ARG A 28 16.19 -9.51 7.14
C ARG A 28 17.17 -8.70 7.96
N ASP A 29 17.42 -9.14 9.18
CA ASP A 29 18.44 -8.57 10.06
C ASP A 29 19.85 -9.01 9.64
N GLU A 30 20.86 -8.51 10.35
CA GLU A 30 22.28 -8.81 10.10
C GLU A 30 22.63 -10.30 10.27
N GLU A 31 21.78 -11.06 10.96
CA GLU A 31 21.93 -12.50 11.20
C GLU A 31 21.19 -13.34 10.16
N GLY A 32 20.48 -12.70 9.21
CA GLY A 32 19.73 -13.35 8.14
C GLY A 32 18.31 -13.79 8.54
N ASN A 33 17.85 -13.45 9.76
CA ASN A 33 16.49 -13.74 10.21
C ASN A 33 15.51 -12.69 9.67
N MET A 34 14.26 -13.09 9.46
CA MET A 34 13.21 -12.14 9.06
C MET A 34 12.98 -11.11 10.17
N THR A 35 12.99 -9.82 9.80
CA THR A 35 12.69 -8.75 10.77
C THR A 35 11.25 -8.87 11.27
N MET A 36 11.03 -8.63 12.56
CA MET A 36 9.70 -8.63 13.18
C MET A 36 9.33 -7.22 13.65
N PRO A 37 8.18 -6.66 13.22
CA PRO A 37 7.18 -7.27 12.32
C PRO A 37 7.71 -7.42 10.88
N PRO A 38 7.17 -8.39 10.09
CA PRO A 38 7.60 -8.60 8.71
C PRO A 38 7.47 -7.34 7.87
N VAL A 39 8.55 -6.95 7.19
CA VAL A 39 8.57 -5.78 6.31
C VAL A 39 8.82 -6.23 4.88
N VAL A 40 7.86 -5.94 4.00
CA VAL A 40 8.02 -6.17 2.56
C VAL A 40 8.88 -5.04 1.97
N VAL A 41 9.94 -5.42 1.28
CA VAL A 41 10.96 -4.55 0.67
C VAL A 41 11.13 -4.87 -0.83
N GLY A 42 11.92 -4.06 -1.54
CA GLY A 42 12.26 -4.29 -2.95
C GLY A 42 11.47 -3.46 -3.97
N PHE A 43 10.55 -2.61 -3.53
CA PHE A 43 9.83 -1.65 -4.38
C PHE A 43 9.43 -0.40 -3.60
N SER A 44 9.16 0.68 -4.34
CA SER A 44 8.75 1.95 -3.75
C SER A 44 7.28 1.89 -3.33
N ARG A 45 6.98 2.21 -2.07
CA ARG A 45 5.61 2.23 -1.56
C ARG A 45 5.41 3.26 -0.47
N THR A 46 4.15 3.63 -0.32
CA THR A 46 3.65 4.34 0.86
C THR A 46 3.72 3.45 2.12
N PRO A 47 3.69 4.04 3.32
CA PRO A 47 3.41 3.28 4.53
C PRO A 47 2.18 2.42 4.33
N ALA A 48 2.29 1.12 4.65
CA ALA A 48 1.18 0.20 4.46
C ALA A 48 0.10 0.50 5.49
N ALA A 49 -1.13 0.65 5.03
CA ALA A 49 -2.30 0.62 5.88
C ALA A 49 -2.57 -0.81 6.28
N MET A 50 -2.75 -1.06 7.58
CA MET A 50 -3.09 -2.37 8.11
C MET A 50 -4.31 -2.26 9.01
N LYS A 51 -5.29 -3.14 8.80
CA LYS A 51 -6.44 -3.30 9.69
C LYS A 51 -6.65 -4.80 9.93
N GLY A 52 -6.38 -5.25 11.15
CA GLY A 52 -6.35 -6.67 11.47
C GLY A 52 -5.25 -7.39 10.68
N ASN A 53 -5.64 -8.39 9.89
CA ASN A 53 -4.73 -9.20 9.07
C ASN A 53 -4.67 -8.72 7.60
N SER A 54 -5.43 -7.67 7.25
CA SER A 54 -5.45 -7.13 5.90
C SER A 54 -4.53 -5.92 5.77
N LEU A 55 -3.89 -5.80 4.61
CA LEU A 55 -2.91 -4.78 4.29
C LEU A 55 -3.24 -4.15 2.94
N GLY A 56 -3.00 -2.85 2.80
CA GLY A 56 -2.92 -2.22 1.50
C GLY A 56 -1.93 -1.09 1.46
N ALA A 57 -1.41 -0.83 0.27
CA ALA A 57 -0.45 0.23 0.04
C ALA A 57 -0.55 0.73 -1.39
N TYR A 58 -0.26 2.02 -1.55
CA TYR A 58 0.09 2.55 -2.86
C TYR A 58 1.56 2.23 -3.14
N CYS A 59 1.81 1.63 -4.30
CA CYS A 59 3.09 1.10 -4.72
C CYS A 59 3.44 1.66 -6.10
N ARG A 60 4.74 1.83 -6.35
CA ARG A 60 5.30 2.14 -7.66
C ARG A 60 6.23 1.02 -8.07
N PHE A 61 5.87 0.35 -9.15
CA PHE A 61 6.52 -0.84 -9.66
C PHE A 61 7.23 -0.56 -10.99
N THR A 62 8.31 -1.30 -11.26
CA THR A 62 8.74 -1.54 -12.64
C THR A 62 7.72 -2.44 -13.35
N ASP A 63 7.80 -2.54 -14.68
CA ASP A 63 6.83 -3.33 -15.44
C ASP A 63 6.98 -4.84 -15.11
N GLU A 64 8.21 -5.28 -14.85
CA GLU A 64 8.52 -6.65 -14.37
C GLU A 64 7.93 -6.90 -12.99
N GLN A 65 8.09 -5.95 -12.05
CA GLN A 65 7.50 -6.04 -10.72
C GLN A 65 5.98 -6.07 -10.80
N ALA A 66 5.35 -5.20 -11.59
CA ALA A 66 3.89 -5.20 -11.73
C ALA A 66 3.36 -6.54 -12.26
N ALA A 67 4.02 -7.11 -13.28
CA ALA A 67 3.67 -8.44 -13.79
C ALA A 67 3.83 -9.52 -12.73
N GLU A 68 4.90 -9.45 -11.95
CA GLU A 68 5.16 -10.40 -10.87
C GLU A 68 4.11 -10.31 -9.75
N TRP A 69 3.79 -9.10 -9.28
CA TRP A 69 2.85 -8.87 -8.19
C TRP A 69 1.41 -9.24 -8.57
N ARG A 70 1.00 -9.01 -9.83
CA ARG A 70 -0.29 -9.49 -10.35
C ARG A 70 -0.44 -11.02 -10.30
N ASN A 71 0.66 -11.77 -10.38
CA ASN A 71 0.68 -13.23 -10.34
C ASN A 71 1.02 -13.78 -8.95
N THR A 72 1.18 -12.93 -7.94
CA THR A 72 1.54 -13.36 -6.59
C THR A 72 0.29 -13.76 -5.81
N PRO A 73 0.22 -14.99 -5.27
CA PRO A 73 -0.92 -15.44 -4.46
C PRO A 73 -1.20 -14.53 -3.26
N GLY A 74 -2.48 -14.21 -3.04
CA GLY A 74 -2.93 -13.34 -1.95
C GLY A 74 -2.79 -11.84 -2.23
N VAL A 75 -2.21 -11.45 -3.37
CA VAL A 75 -2.13 -10.07 -3.82
C VAL A 75 -3.29 -9.77 -4.77
N GLU A 76 -4.01 -8.70 -4.49
CA GLU A 76 -5.00 -8.12 -5.39
C GLU A 76 -4.55 -6.71 -5.77
N ILE A 77 -4.59 -6.41 -7.07
CA ILE A 77 -4.38 -5.05 -7.57
C ILE A 77 -5.73 -4.39 -7.71
N LEU A 78 -6.07 -3.47 -6.79
CA LEU A 78 -7.35 -2.77 -6.84
C LEU A 78 -7.38 -1.76 -8.00
N ALA A 79 -6.29 -1.05 -8.20
CA ALA A 79 -6.14 -0.10 -9.30
C ALA A 79 -4.68 -0.03 -9.74
N GLU A 80 -4.46 0.28 -11.02
CA GLU A 80 -3.12 0.49 -11.58
C GLU A 80 -3.16 1.42 -12.78
N GLU A 81 -2.07 2.16 -12.99
CA GLU A 81 -1.92 3.08 -14.10
C GLU A 81 -0.44 3.19 -14.50
N ILE A 82 -0.17 3.43 -15.78
CA ILE A 82 1.18 3.74 -16.24
C ILE A 82 1.59 5.10 -15.66
N TYR A 83 2.77 5.14 -15.02
CA TYR A 83 3.29 6.39 -14.50
C TYR A 83 3.70 7.35 -15.62
N THR A 84 2.98 8.45 -15.73
CA THR A 84 3.23 9.52 -16.72
C THR A 84 3.54 10.88 -16.07
N GLY A 85 3.85 10.88 -14.76
CA GLY A 85 4.12 12.08 -13.98
C GLY A 85 2.94 12.50 -13.09
N LYS A 86 2.86 13.81 -12.80
CA LYS A 86 1.86 14.41 -11.91
C LYS A 86 0.43 14.00 -12.29
N GLY A 87 -0.38 13.67 -11.29
CA GLY A 87 -1.76 13.23 -11.47
C GLY A 87 -1.93 11.76 -11.86
N THR A 88 -0.85 10.98 -11.98
CA THR A 88 -0.96 9.51 -12.08
C THR A 88 -1.64 8.95 -10.83
N SER A 89 -1.23 9.42 -9.65
CA SER A 89 -1.83 9.00 -8.38
C SER A 89 -3.34 9.29 -8.36
N ASP A 90 -3.76 10.48 -8.80
CA ASP A 90 -5.17 10.83 -8.91
C ASP A 90 -5.95 9.85 -9.79
N ARG A 91 -5.41 9.47 -10.95
CA ARG A 91 -6.05 8.50 -11.84
C ARG A 91 -6.14 7.11 -11.23
N VAL A 92 -5.09 6.65 -10.55
CA VAL A 92 -5.11 5.35 -9.83
C VAL A 92 -6.20 5.35 -8.76
N TYR A 93 -6.29 6.40 -7.95
CA TYR A 93 -7.33 6.48 -6.92
C TYR A 93 -8.72 6.70 -7.50
N GLN A 94 -8.85 7.39 -8.64
CA GLN A 94 -10.14 7.56 -9.32
C GLN A 94 -10.74 6.22 -9.73
N GLN A 95 -9.92 5.26 -10.17
CA GLN A 95 -10.39 3.90 -10.44
C GLN A 95 -10.96 3.18 -9.21
N ILE A 96 -10.53 3.55 -7.99
CA ILE A 96 -11.11 3.04 -6.74
C ILE A 96 -12.44 3.73 -6.45
N TRP A 97 -12.51 5.05 -6.61
CA TRP A 97 -13.72 5.82 -6.30
C TRP A 97 -14.86 5.56 -7.30
N ASP A 98 -14.53 5.27 -8.55
CA ASP A 98 -15.51 4.99 -9.62
C ASP A 98 -16.09 3.56 -9.55
N ASP A 99 -15.49 2.67 -8.76
CA ASP A 99 -15.93 1.28 -8.62
C ASP A 99 -16.33 0.97 -7.16
N PRO A 100 -17.63 0.77 -6.87
CA PRO A 100 -18.10 0.56 -5.51
C PRO A 100 -17.53 -0.71 -4.86
N THR A 101 -17.13 -1.71 -5.65
CA THR A 101 -16.54 -2.95 -5.12
C THR A 101 -15.12 -2.70 -4.65
N LYS A 102 -14.33 -1.96 -5.43
CA LYS A 102 -12.96 -1.57 -5.07
C LYS A 102 -12.97 -0.62 -3.89
N LEU A 103 -13.91 0.34 -3.89
CA LEU A 103 -14.10 1.27 -2.77
C LEU A 103 -14.43 0.52 -1.47
N ALA A 104 -15.33 -0.46 -1.52
CA ALA A 104 -15.68 -1.24 -0.34
C ALA A 104 -14.45 -1.98 0.24
N LYS A 105 -13.60 -2.57 -0.61
CA LYS A 105 -12.34 -3.20 -0.17
C LYS A 105 -11.37 -2.19 0.42
N TYR A 106 -11.19 -1.06 -0.25
CA TYR A 106 -10.34 0.03 0.22
C TYR A 106 -10.76 0.54 1.60
N ASP A 107 -12.06 0.77 1.80
CA ASP A 107 -12.62 1.23 3.08
C ASP A 107 -12.53 0.18 4.20
N THR A 108 -12.28 -1.11 3.88
CA THR A 108 -12.03 -2.12 4.93
C THR A 108 -10.69 -1.95 5.63
N ILE A 109 -9.70 -1.31 5.01
CA ILE A 109 -8.34 -1.17 5.54
C ILE A 109 -7.94 0.28 5.79
N TRP A 110 -8.72 1.23 5.31
CA TRP A 110 -8.38 2.65 5.36
C TRP A 110 -9.55 3.51 5.83
N ASP A 111 -9.42 3.99 7.07
CA ASP A 111 -10.38 4.94 7.63
C ASP A 111 -10.05 6.34 7.06
N ARG A 112 -10.74 6.69 5.96
CA ARG A 112 -10.55 7.98 5.26
C ARG A 112 -10.91 9.21 6.10
N VAL A 113 -11.68 9.00 7.17
CA VAL A 113 -12.06 10.04 8.13
C VAL A 113 -11.87 9.46 9.52
N TRP A 114 -11.06 10.13 10.32
CA TRP A 114 -10.89 9.75 11.73
C TRP A 114 -10.97 10.98 12.61
N THR A 115 -11.41 10.76 13.85
CA THR A 115 -11.54 11.81 14.86
C THR A 115 -10.65 11.46 16.04
N PHE A 116 -10.02 12.48 16.62
CA PHE A 116 -9.26 12.34 17.86
C PHE A 116 -9.49 13.55 18.74
N GLU A 117 -9.43 13.33 20.04
CA GLU A 117 -9.42 14.40 21.03
C GLU A 117 -7.99 14.83 21.27
N ASP A 118 -7.72 16.12 21.17
CA ASP A 118 -6.44 16.68 21.54
C ASP A 118 -6.27 16.59 23.06
N PRO A 119 -5.25 15.89 23.57
CA PRO A 119 -5.07 15.68 25.00
C PRO A 119 -4.71 16.96 25.77
N GLU A 120 -4.28 18.03 25.10
CA GLU A 120 -3.91 19.31 25.70
C GLU A 120 -5.10 20.29 25.73
N THR A 121 -5.94 20.30 24.69
CA THR A 121 -7.06 21.27 24.57
C THR A 121 -8.42 20.66 24.87
N GLY A 122 -8.57 19.34 24.77
CA GLY A 122 -9.85 18.63 24.87
C GLY A 122 -10.76 18.83 23.65
N GLU A 123 -10.24 19.40 22.56
CA GLU A 123 -11.01 19.60 21.32
C GLU A 123 -11.00 18.35 20.45
N THR A 124 -12.15 18.01 19.85
CA THR A 124 -12.23 16.93 18.87
C THR A 124 -11.82 17.45 17.49
N HIS A 125 -10.72 16.92 16.96
CA HIS A 125 -10.29 17.15 15.59
C HIS A 125 -10.80 16.05 14.66
N THR A 126 -11.23 16.44 13.47
CA THR A 126 -11.58 15.52 12.37
C THR A 126 -10.54 15.67 11.28
N VAL A 127 -9.93 14.56 10.87
CA VAL A 127 -8.94 14.52 9.79
C VAL A 127 -9.49 13.68 8.65
N GLU A 128 -9.53 14.29 7.46
CA GLU A 128 -9.87 13.61 6.21
C GLU A 128 -8.60 13.28 5.45
N GLN A 129 -8.37 11.99 5.18
CA GLN A 129 -7.24 11.49 4.42
C GLN A 129 -7.74 10.48 3.39
N PRO A 130 -8.11 10.90 2.18
CA PRO A 130 -8.75 10.01 1.20
C PRO A 130 -7.78 9.00 0.55
N LYS A 131 -6.47 9.16 0.73
CA LYS A 131 -5.41 8.38 0.07
C LYS A 131 -4.42 7.83 1.10
N PHE A 132 -3.79 6.69 0.80
CA PHE A 132 -2.63 6.23 1.55
C PHE A 132 -1.54 7.31 1.51
N GLY A 133 -0.85 7.49 2.66
CA GLY A 133 0.10 8.58 2.88
C GLY A 133 0.92 8.84 1.63
N MET A 134 0.83 10.05 1.08
CA MET A 134 1.33 10.31 -0.28
C MET A 134 2.81 9.92 -0.37
N ILE A 135 3.20 9.13 -1.38
CA ILE A 135 4.61 9.14 -1.79
C ILE A 135 4.84 10.58 -2.19
N ALA A 136 5.71 11.28 -1.47
CA ALA A 136 6.05 12.65 -1.81
C ALA A 136 6.33 12.68 -3.32
N GLU A 137 5.58 13.51 -4.06
CA GLU A 137 5.89 13.84 -5.44
C GLU A 137 7.15 14.72 -5.44
N GLU A 138 8.22 14.28 -4.79
CA GLU A 138 9.50 14.97 -4.80
C GLU A 138 10.12 14.75 -6.18
N GLU A 139 10.14 15.88 -6.86
CA GLU A 139 10.82 16.21 -8.09
C GLU A 139 12.17 15.47 -8.21
N PHE A 140 12.25 14.49 -9.12
CA PHE A 140 13.52 14.19 -9.78
C PHE A 140 13.81 15.34 -10.75
N THR A 141 14.20 16.49 -10.21
CA THR A 141 14.88 17.55 -10.95
C THR A 141 16.37 17.41 -10.75
N SER A 142 17.01 16.99 -11.85
CA SER A 142 18.43 17.17 -12.24
C SER A 142 19.52 16.40 -11.50
#